data_AF-A0A1V4IQK9-F1
#
_entry.id   AF-A0A1V4IQK9-F1
#
_cell.length_a   1.000
_cell.length_b   1.000
_cell.length_c   1.000
_cell.angle_alpha   90.00
_cell.angle_beta   90.00
_cell.angle_gamma   90.00
#
_symmetry.space_group_name_H-M   'P 1'
#
loop_
_entity.id
_entity.type
_entity.pdbx_description
1 polymer ?
#
loop_
_entity_poly.entity_id
_entity_poly.type
_entity_poly.pdbx_seq_one_letter_code
_entity_poly.pdbx_strand_id
1 'polypeptide(L)'
;MSKEYSNKDKDSIGFDFIFDKNGDYIYTASEYGFGKNVKIRGKITAPEDGSYSVSIVSSDGGGGQWQSIKASEEISCIISTSFFHKTTITVKISSNKPECNGHAAIDYSIS
;
A
#
# COMPACT_ATOMS: atom_id res chain seq x y z
N MET A 1 1.12 22.90 25.46
CA MET A 1 1.61 21.66 24.80
C MET A 1 1.22 21.72 23.34
N SER A 2 2.10 22.30 22.52
CA SER A 2 2.00 22.23 21.07
C SER A 2 2.30 20.78 20.67
N LYS A 3 1.26 20.03 20.25
CA LYS A 3 1.46 18.77 19.54
C LYS A 3 2.26 19.12 18.29
N GLU A 4 3.47 18.59 18.18
CA GLU A 4 4.22 18.61 16.93
C GLU A 4 3.39 17.84 15.90
N TYR A 5 2.62 18.56 15.10
CA TYR A 5 2.07 18.01 13.87
C TYR A 5 3.26 17.86 12.94
N SER A 6 3.90 16.70 12.94
CA SER A 6 4.86 16.38 11.88
C SER A 6 4.08 16.49 10.58
N ASN A 7 4.37 17.54 9.81
CA ASN A 7 3.74 17.77 8.51
C ASN A 7 4.31 16.73 7.53
N LYS A 8 3.88 15.48 7.66
CA LYS A 8 4.24 14.37 6.77
C LYS A 8 3.34 14.42 5.53
N ASP A 9 3.48 15.50 4.77
CA ASP A 9 2.80 15.62 3.47
C ASP A 9 3.30 14.57 2.47
N LYS A 10 4.46 13.96 2.75
CA LYS A 10 5.03 12.81 2.05
C LYS A 10 5.72 11.87 3.03
N ASP A 11 5.51 10.57 2.89
CA ASP A 11 6.25 9.53 3.61
C ASP A 11 6.45 8.31 2.70
N SER A 12 7.51 7.53 2.94
CA SER A 12 7.84 6.33 2.18
C SER A 12 8.16 5.19 3.14
N ILE A 13 7.52 4.05 2.93
CA ILE A 13 7.72 2.85 3.76
C ILE A 13 8.11 1.71 2.84
N GLY A 14 9.35 1.23 2.99
CA GLY A 14 9.79 -0.05 2.47
C GLY A 14 9.56 -1.15 3.52
N PHE A 15 9.09 -2.31 3.09
CA PHE A 15 8.89 -3.45 3.98
C PHE A 15 9.11 -4.78 3.27
N ASP A 16 9.64 -5.74 4.04
CA ASP A 16 9.80 -7.13 3.65
C ASP A 16 8.62 -7.96 4.14
N PHE A 17 8.29 -9.01 3.38
CA PHE A 17 7.24 -9.95 3.73
C PHE A 17 7.51 -11.32 3.12
N ILE A 18 6.72 -12.32 3.50
CA ILE A 18 6.80 -13.68 2.95
C ILE A 18 5.43 -14.01 2.37
N PHE A 19 5.40 -14.41 1.11
CA PHE A 19 4.19 -14.92 0.47
C PHE A 19 3.77 -16.24 1.08
N ASP A 20 2.47 -16.47 1.22
CA ASP A 20 1.96 -17.76 1.66
C ASP A 20 2.08 -18.83 0.56
N LYS A 21 1.58 -20.03 0.85
CA LYS A 21 1.57 -21.18 -0.08
C LYS A 21 0.82 -20.94 -1.39
N ASN A 22 -0.10 -19.97 -1.42
CA ASN A 22 -0.86 -19.59 -2.61
C ASN A 22 -0.20 -18.43 -3.36
N GLY A 23 0.89 -17.86 -2.83
CA GLY A 23 1.50 -16.65 -3.37
C GLY A 23 0.83 -15.38 -2.88
N ASP A 24 0.05 -15.42 -1.80
CA ASP A 24 -0.68 -14.27 -1.31
C ASP A 24 0.00 -13.62 -0.10
N TYR A 25 -0.13 -12.30 -0.01
CA TYR A 25 0.23 -11.50 1.16
C TYR A 25 -0.78 -10.39 1.37
N ILE A 26 -1.12 -10.12 2.64
CA ILE A 26 -2.05 -9.07 3.04
C ILE A 26 -1.38 -8.18 4.09
N TYR A 27 -1.34 -6.89 3.80
CA TYR A 27 -0.93 -5.84 4.72
C TYR A 27 -2.14 -4.96 5.06
N THR A 28 -2.31 -4.69 6.36
CA THR A 28 -3.37 -3.81 6.85
C THR A 28 -2.78 -2.81 7.83
N ALA A 29 -3.08 -1.53 7.62
CA ALA A 29 -2.72 -0.45 8.54
C ALA A 29 -3.91 0.49 8.77
N SER A 30 -4.01 1.05 9.97
CA SER A 30 -5.13 1.92 10.36
C SER A 30 -4.61 3.19 11.02
N GLU A 31 -4.89 4.33 10.40
CA GLU A 31 -4.40 5.66 10.82
C GLU A 31 -5.51 6.71 10.80
N TYR A 32 -5.39 7.75 11.63
CA TYR A 32 -6.31 8.88 11.55
C TYR A 32 -5.95 9.78 10.36
N GLY A 33 -6.95 10.12 9.55
CA GLY A 33 -6.82 11.13 8.50
C GLY A 33 -7.46 12.45 8.92
N PHE A 34 -7.30 13.47 8.08
CA PHE A 34 -7.96 14.77 8.27
C PHE A 34 -9.09 14.98 7.26
N GLY A 35 -9.79 13.91 6.84
CA GLY A 35 -10.79 14.04 5.78
C GLY A 35 -10.18 14.32 4.41
N LYS A 36 -8.94 13.90 4.16
CA LYS A 36 -8.16 14.25 2.97
C LYS A 36 -8.06 13.10 1.99
N ASN A 37 -7.84 13.44 0.73
CA ASN A 37 -7.42 12.49 -0.29
C ASN A 37 -5.91 12.28 -0.19
N VAL A 38 -5.49 11.02 -0.23
CA VAL A 38 -4.09 10.60 -0.19
C VAL A 38 -3.79 9.85 -1.46
N LYS A 39 -2.81 10.32 -2.21
CA LYS A 39 -2.23 9.57 -3.34
C LYS A 39 -1.26 8.54 -2.78
N ILE A 40 -1.52 7.28 -3.12
CA ILE A 40 -0.65 6.14 -2.82
C ILE A 40 0.09 5.78 -4.09
N ARG A 41 1.40 5.56 -3.99
CA ARG A 41 2.21 4.93 -5.04
C ARG A 41 2.87 3.71 -4.44
N GLY A 42 2.90 2.60 -5.17
CA GLY A 42 3.51 1.37 -4.69
C GLY A 42 4.32 0.71 -5.79
N LYS A 43 5.36 -0.02 -5.40
CA LYS A 43 6.08 -0.95 -6.27
C LYS A 43 6.58 -2.15 -5.48
N ILE A 44 6.58 -3.31 -6.11
CA ILE A 44 7.15 -4.55 -5.56
C ILE A 44 8.49 -4.74 -6.24
N THR A 45 9.59 -4.87 -5.49
CA THR A 45 10.94 -5.00 -6.08
C THR A 45 11.48 -6.42 -6.04
N ALA A 46 10.91 -7.30 -5.22
CA ALA A 46 11.32 -8.70 -5.13
C ALA A 46 10.13 -9.65 -4.98
N PRO A 47 10.23 -10.87 -5.55
CA PRO A 47 11.26 -11.34 -6.50
C PRO A 47 11.24 -10.60 -7.85
N GLU A 48 12.41 -10.39 -8.47
CA GLU A 48 12.54 -9.61 -9.70
C GLU A 48 11.83 -10.24 -10.92
N ASP A 49 11.70 -11.56 -10.95
CA ASP A 49 11.03 -12.32 -12.01
C ASP A 49 9.56 -12.64 -11.69
N GLY A 50 9.01 -12.04 -10.63
CA GLY A 50 7.62 -12.21 -10.22
C GLY A 50 6.64 -11.42 -11.10
N SER A 51 5.43 -11.97 -11.23
CA SER A 51 4.26 -11.29 -11.81
C SER A 51 3.19 -11.18 -10.73
N TYR A 52 2.65 -9.98 -10.56
CA TYR A 52 1.83 -9.62 -9.40
C TYR A 52 0.44 -9.14 -9.77
N SER A 53 -0.53 -9.48 -8.93
CA SER A 53 -1.80 -8.77 -8.83
C SER A 53 -1.83 -8.02 -7.51
N VAL A 54 -2.22 -6.74 -7.56
CA VAL A 54 -2.25 -5.88 -6.38
C VAL A 54 -3.62 -5.24 -6.25
N SER A 55 -4.14 -5.21 -5.02
CA SER A 55 -5.39 -4.54 -4.68
C SER A 55 -5.16 -3.67 -3.46
N ILE A 56 -5.49 -2.38 -3.57
CA ILE A 56 -5.43 -1.42 -2.48
C ILE A 56 -6.84 -0.90 -2.25
N VAL A 57 -7.32 -0.99 -1.01
CA VAL A 57 -8.66 -0.52 -0.63
C VAL A 57 -8.56 0.27 0.66
N SER A 58 -9.31 1.38 0.75
CA SER A 58 -9.51 2.15 1.97
C SER A 58 -10.91 1.93 2.53
N SER A 59 -11.05 1.84 3.84
CA SER A 59 -12.35 1.79 4.54
C SER A 59 -13.22 3.02 4.28
N ASP A 60 -12.61 4.14 3.89
CA ASP A 60 -13.25 5.42 3.62
C ASP A 60 -13.46 5.70 2.14
N GLY A 61 -13.12 4.74 1.29
CA GLY A 61 -13.30 4.81 -0.16
C GLY A 61 -12.04 5.13 -0.95
N GLY A 62 -12.12 4.89 -2.26
CA GLY A 62 -10.98 4.93 -3.18
C GLY A 62 -10.17 3.64 -3.17
N GLY A 63 -9.00 3.68 -3.81
CA GLY A 63 -8.15 2.51 -4.03
C GLY A 63 -8.00 2.15 -5.51
N GLY A 64 -7.55 0.92 -5.78
CA GLY A 64 -7.35 0.43 -7.13
C GLY A 64 -6.98 -1.05 -7.17
N GLN A 65 -7.06 -1.64 -8.37
CA GLN A 65 -6.70 -3.01 -8.65
C GLN A 65 -5.86 -3.07 -9.92
N TRP A 66 -4.78 -3.84 -9.87
CA TRP A 66 -3.85 -4.04 -10.97
C TRP A 66 -3.50 -5.51 -11.10
N GLN A 67 -3.26 -5.95 -12.32
CA GLN A 67 -2.95 -7.33 -12.66
C GLN A 67 -1.74 -7.36 -13.58
N SER A 68 -1.00 -8.48 -13.56
CA SER A 68 0.18 -8.70 -14.40
C SER A 68 1.27 -7.63 -14.24
N ILE A 69 1.38 -7.06 -13.04
CA ILE A 69 2.39 -6.05 -12.69
C ILE A 69 3.74 -6.75 -12.59
N LYS A 70 4.76 -6.18 -13.22
CA LYS A 70 6.13 -6.70 -13.11
C LYS A 70 6.83 -6.13 -11.88
N ALA A 71 7.87 -6.80 -11.42
CA ALA A 71 8.74 -6.22 -10.40
C ALA A 71 9.28 -4.85 -10.86
N SER A 72 9.41 -3.92 -9.91
CA SER A 72 9.78 -2.51 -10.09
C SER A 72 8.82 -1.64 -10.90
N GLU A 73 7.69 -2.19 -11.38
CA GLU A 73 6.63 -1.40 -12.00
C GLU A 73 5.84 -0.64 -10.92
N GLU A 74 5.57 0.64 -11.18
CA GLU A 74 4.87 1.52 -10.25
C GLU A 74 3.36 1.50 -10.51
N ILE A 75 2.60 1.30 -9.43
CA ILE A 75 1.15 1.48 -9.40
C ILE A 75 0.79 2.70 -8.58
N SER A 76 -0.35 3.33 -8.86
CA SER A 76 -0.82 4.43 -8.03
C SER A 76 -2.34 4.57 -8.01
N CYS A 77 -2.88 4.94 -6.85
CA CYS A 77 -4.29 5.26 -6.67
C CYS A 77 -4.47 6.43 -5.70
N ILE A 78 -5.72 6.87 -5.57
CA ILE A 78 -6.13 7.84 -4.55
C ILE A 78 -7.08 7.12 -3.60
N ILE A 79 -6.86 7.32 -2.30
CA ILE A 79 -7.79 6.91 -1.26
C ILE A 79 -8.32 8.13 -0.52
N SER A 80 -9.52 7.99 0.02
CA SER A 80 -10.10 8.93 0.98
C SER A 80 -9.71 8.53 2.40
N THR A 81 -9.64 9.53 3.28
CA THR A 81 -9.44 9.35 4.72
C THR A 81 -10.53 10.07 5.51
N SER A 82 -10.73 9.71 6.78
CA SER A 82 -11.77 10.28 7.66
C SER A 82 -11.20 11.13 8.77
N PHE A 83 -11.90 12.22 9.11
CA PHE A 83 -11.59 13.06 10.28
C PHE A 83 -12.12 12.45 11.59
N PHE A 84 -13.20 11.67 11.51
CA PHE A 84 -13.96 11.22 12.68
C PHE A 84 -13.52 9.85 13.21
N HIS A 85 -12.85 9.05 12.39
CA HIS A 85 -12.36 7.74 12.77
C HIS A 85 -11.07 7.39 12.02
N LYS A 86 -10.43 6.30 12.44
CA LYS A 86 -9.28 5.76 11.71
C LYS A 86 -9.73 5.24 10.35
N THR A 87 -8.93 5.53 9.35
CA THR A 87 -9.01 4.97 8.02
C THR A 87 -8.11 3.74 7.95
N THR A 88 -8.66 2.62 7.53
CA THR A 88 -7.94 1.36 7.35
C THR A 88 -7.62 1.17 5.88
N ILE A 89 -6.34 1.01 5.57
CA ILE A 89 -5.84 0.66 4.24
C ILE A 89 -5.52 -0.83 4.25
N THR A 90 -6.06 -1.55 3.29
CA THR A 90 -5.73 -2.96 3.04
C THR A 90 -5.04 -3.07 1.69
N VAL A 91 -3.83 -3.62 1.69
CA VAL A 91 -3.05 -3.95 0.51
C VAL A 91 -3.01 -5.47 0.41
N LYS A 92 -3.50 -6.00 -0.71
CA LYS A 92 -3.39 -7.42 -1.05
C LYS A 92 -2.45 -7.56 -2.23
N ILE A 93 -1.48 -8.45 -2.11
CA ILE A 93 -0.51 -8.77 -3.17
C ILE A 93 -0.61 -10.27 -3.41
N SER A 94 -0.85 -10.64 -4.66
CA SER A 94 -0.78 -12.04 -5.12
C SER A 94 0.35 -12.16 -6.12
N SER A 95 1.21 -13.16 -5.96
CA SER A 95 2.36 -13.45 -6.80
C SER A 95 2.26 -14.85 -7.41
N ASN A 96 2.84 -15.03 -8.59
CA ASN A 96 3.08 -16.36 -9.15
C ASN A 96 4.26 -17.09 -8.48
N LYS A 97 4.91 -16.49 -7.47
CA LYS A 97 6.01 -17.06 -6.68
C LYS A 97 5.54 -17.29 -5.24
N PRO A 98 5.01 -18.48 -4.89
CA PRO A 98 4.60 -18.80 -3.53
C PRO A 98 5.81 -19.05 -2.61
N GLU A 99 5.59 -18.90 -1.30
CA GLU A 99 6.57 -19.22 -0.24
C GLU A 99 7.94 -18.54 -0.38
N CYS A 100 8.00 -17.39 -1.05
CA CYS A 100 9.23 -16.61 -1.22
C CYS A 100 9.18 -15.27 -0.46
N ASN A 101 10.37 -14.71 -0.21
CA ASN A 101 10.49 -13.38 0.34
C ASN A 101 10.09 -12.34 -0.72
N GLY A 102 9.26 -11.39 -0.34
CA GLY A 102 8.88 -10.23 -1.11
C GLY A 102 9.42 -8.95 -0.48
N HIS A 103 9.63 -7.93 -1.31
CA HIS A 103 9.95 -6.58 -0.86
C HIS A 103 9.07 -5.59 -1.62
N ALA A 104 8.47 -4.65 -0.92
CA ALA A 104 7.67 -3.59 -1.51
C ALA A 104 7.96 -2.25 -0.86
N ALA A 105 7.76 -1.18 -1.64
CA ALA A 105 7.79 0.18 -1.15
C ALA A 105 6.45 0.86 -1.45
N ILE A 106 5.93 1.60 -0.48
CA ILE A 106 4.73 2.42 -0.63
C ILE A 106 5.06 3.85 -0.24
N ASP A 107 4.79 4.77 -1.15
CA ASP A 107 4.85 6.20 -0.93
C ASP A 107 3.43 6.75 -0.74
N TYR A 108 3.29 7.64 0.24
CA TYR A 108 2.05 8.35 0.53
C TYR A 108 2.29 9.84 0.34
N SER A 109 1.35 10.53 -0.31
CA SER A 109 1.34 11.98 -0.36
C SER A 109 -0.06 12.54 -0.28
N ILE A 110 -0.25 13.61 0.48
CA ILE A 110 -1.52 14.34 0.49
C ILE A 110 -1.72 15.00 -0.88
N SER A 111 -2.87 14.78 -1.50
CA SER A 111 -3.24 15.37 -2.80
C SER A 111 -4.00 16.67 -2.65
#